data_AF-A0A520JT02-F1
#
_entry.id   AF-A0A520JT02-F1
#
_cell.length_a   1.000
_cell.length_b   1.000
_cell.length_c   1.000
_cell.angle_alpha   90.00
_cell.angle_beta   90.00
_cell.angle_gamma   90.00
#
_symmetry.space_group_name_H-M   'P 1'
#
loop_
_entity.id
_entity.type
_entity.pdbx_description
1 polymer ?
#
loop_
_entity_poly.entity_id
_entity_poly.type
_entity_poly.pdbx_seq_one_letter_code
_entity_poly.pdbx_strand_id
1 'polypeptide(L)'
;MICFLCDVENEIKQMNVVKQLITKRKHLLLITLFFICVVCACPVASASDESLEFPLEIGDSIYFEDGYYKVTLVGTEWQFGWARLNISCDNGLYEPREVIGRKDQTIHYPSTANPVISITNARDVSRNSARVNISFPEDWSYKFVTGEEVDKVEIRGDVYDNLTNHKPNATGNGIASWNSYNFAGFFYDFDTDFWSETLMVENVSGRSIDENDLVYESKPININFEHDDWGKYDFIGFMADEYFAAYNNTIPVTSKDLLSKGYLSKVLIDEDNKHTITIGSTLPLKEGYALKAIDISVEDTLVRFVLLKDGEEVSGSDEIVDKDGDYIHEKKIGNVSDVPIIIVHVETIFHGRETDAAFICGVFQISENPIKLETGDEYGIMEVMTLSNDITMKNTETISLDAGDTIDVMGEVRFKVADSDELRFYPFIDCSGYYEIKGMLASGTEAQTWDPYSFAGFYYDLDQDIKTEKLEISGISGRTIEKGNLTYQTHNTNKYFNVYKYKGLLVNGEANYSVIGWKGKQYAAINEKANKIARIVVEQDNTPSDKKTLTIGET
;
A
#
# COMPACT_ATOMS: atom_id res chain seq x y z
N MET A 1 -42.06 -42.04 -52.90
CA MET A 1 -42.36 -40.99 -51.90
C MET A 1 -41.53 -41.15 -50.62
N ILE A 2 -41.27 -42.38 -50.14
CA ILE A 2 -40.47 -42.62 -48.92
C ILE A 2 -38.95 -42.42 -49.12
N CYS A 3 -38.39 -42.80 -50.27
CA CYS A 3 -36.94 -42.57 -50.53
C CYS A 3 -36.58 -41.08 -50.67
N PHE A 4 -37.48 -40.26 -51.24
CA PHE A 4 -37.23 -38.83 -51.43
C PHE A 4 -37.25 -38.04 -50.12
N LEU A 5 -37.95 -38.53 -49.08
CA LEU A 5 -37.99 -37.90 -47.76
C LEU A 5 -36.72 -38.20 -46.95
N CYS A 6 -36.12 -39.38 -47.09
CA CYS A 6 -34.84 -39.71 -46.44
C CYS A 6 -33.67 -38.92 -47.02
N ASP A 7 -33.65 -38.69 -48.34
CA ASP A 7 -32.59 -37.91 -48.98
C ASP A 7 -32.67 -36.44 -48.56
N VAL A 8 -33.87 -35.87 -48.45
CA VAL A 8 -34.08 -34.50 -47.96
C VAL A 8 -33.73 -34.37 -46.47
N GLU A 9 -34.05 -35.35 -45.62
CA GLU A 9 -33.62 -35.33 -44.20
C GLU A 9 -32.10 -35.44 -44.03
N ASN A 10 -31.42 -36.24 -44.87
CA ASN A 10 -29.96 -36.34 -44.85
C ASN A 10 -29.28 -35.07 -45.39
N GLU A 11 -29.84 -34.46 -46.44
CA GLU A 11 -29.34 -33.16 -46.93
C GLU A 11 -29.55 -32.05 -45.90
N ILE A 12 -30.69 -32.01 -45.19
CA ILE A 12 -30.94 -31.04 -44.11
C ILE A 12 -29.99 -31.26 -42.93
N LYS A 13 -29.70 -32.52 -42.56
CA LYS A 13 -28.70 -32.85 -41.52
C LYS A 13 -27.30 -32.43 -41.94
N GLN A 14 -26.89 -32.68 -43.19
CA GLN A 14 -25.60 -32.21 -43.68
C GLN A 14 -25.53 -30.68 -43.77
N MET A 15 -26.61 -30.00 -44.19
CA MET A 15 -26.68 -28.54 -44.19
C MET A 15 -26.58 -27.95 -42.77
N ASN A 16 -27.14 -28.60 -41.76
CA ASN A 16 -27.04 -28.15 -40.36
C ASN A 16 -25.65 -28.40 -39.77
N VAL A 17 -24.99 -29.51 -40.13
CA VAL A 17 -23.59 -29.78 -39.72
C VAL A 17 -22.62 -28.83 -40.42
N VAL A 18 -22.84 -28.54 -41.72
CA VAL A 18 -22.05 -27.55 -42.48
C VAL A 18 -22.32 -26.13 -41.96
N LYS A 19 -23.56 -25.77 -41.60
CA LYS A 19 -23.84 -24.50 -40.91
C LYS A 19 -23.16 -24.43 -39.54
N GLN A 20 -23.17 -25.49 -38.73
CA GLN A 20 -22.45 -25.51 -37.45
C GLN A 20 -20.93 -25.42 -37.62
N LEU A 21 -20.35 -26.03 -38.67
CA LEU A 21 -18.93 -25.93 -38.99
C LEU A 21 -18.55 -24.57 -39.60
N ILE A 22 -19.42 -23.93 -40.37
CA ILE A 22 -19.22 -22.57 -40.89
C ILE A 22 -19.40 -21.53 -39.78
N THR A 23 -20.32 -21.71 -38.83
CA THR A 23 -20.48 -20.83 -37.67
C THR A 23 -19.35 -21.04 -36.66
N LYS A 24 -18.88 -22.28 -36.43
CA LYS A 24 -17.67 -22.55 -35.63
C LYS A 24 -16.40 -22.07 -36.31
N ARG A 25 -16.24 -22.17 -37.64
CA ARG A 25 -15.08 -21.59 -38.34
C ARG A 25 -15.17 -20.07 -38.49
N LYS A 26 -16.36 -19.46 -38.55
CA LYS A 26 -16.48 -17.99 -38.44
C LYS A 26 -16.15 -17.49 -37.04
N HIS A 27 -16.48 -18.23 -35.98
CA HIS A 27 -16.01 -17.89 -34.63
C HIS A 27 -14.52 -18.20 -34.43
N LEU A 28 -13.98 -19.27 -35.01
CA LEU A 28 -12.56 -19.60 -34.89
C LEU A 28 -11.67 -18.76 -35.82
N LEU A 29 -12.14 -18.27 -36.98
CA LEU A 29 -11.41 -17.30 -37.81
C LEU A 29 -11.65 -15.83 -37.41
N LEU A 30 -12.71 -15.49 -36.64
CA LEU A 30 -12.79 -14.16 -36.00
C LEU A 30 -11.97 -14.09 -34.70
N ILE A 31 -11.70 -15.23 -34.03
CA ILE A 31 -10.92 -15.26 -32.78
C ILE A 31 -9.41 -15.39 -33.05
N THR A 32 -8.99 -15.88 -34.24
CA THR A 32 -7.55 -15.98 -34.60
C THR A 32 -7.11 -14.99 -35.68
N LEU A 33 -7.97 -14.06 -36.11
CA LEU A 33 -7.61 -12.98 -37.06
C LEU A 33 -8.08 -11.57 -36.64
N PHE A 34 -8.54 -11.39 -35.38
CA PHE A 34 -8.83 -10.07 -34.78
C PHE A 34 -7.95 -9.74 -33.56
N PHE A 35 -6.79 -10.41 -33.43
CA PHE A 35 -5.72 -10.01 -32.51
C PHE A 35 -4.39 -9.81 -33.26
N ILE A 36 -4.48 -9.24 -34.46
CA ILE A 36 -3.46 -8.33 -34.99
C ILE A 36 -4.16 -6.98 -35.16
N CYS A 37 -3.68 -5.96 -34.45
CA CYS A 37 -3.96 -4.53 -34.66
C CYS A 37 -5.33 -3.95 -34.27
N VAL A 38 -5.74 -4.14 -33.01
CA VAL A 38 -6.23 -3.05 -32.16
C VAL A 38 -5.46 -3.23 -30.86
N VAL A 39 -4.33 -2.57 -30.65
CA VAL A 39 -4.28 -1.34 -29.84
C VAL A 39 -5.48 -1.22 -28.89
N CYS A 40 -5.71 -2.23 -28.05
CA CYS A 40 -5.90 -1.94 -26.64
C CYS A 40 -4.47 -1.69 -26.15
N ALA A 41 -3.91 -0.48 -26.04
CA ALA A 41 -4.51 0.65 -25.36
C ALA A 41 -5.65 0.19 -24.46
N CYS A 42 -5.32 -0.54 -23.38
CA CYS A 42 -5.81 -0.01 -22.11
C CYS A 42 -5.57 1.49 -22.22
N PRO A 43 -6.60 2.36 -22.29
CA PRO A 43 -6.32 3.76 -22.31
C PRO A 43 -5.50 3.98 -21.04
N VAL A 44 -4.20 4.19 -21.21
CA VAL A 44 -3.39 4.78 -20.15
C VAL A 44 -4.16 6.05 -19.87
N ALA A 45 -4.76 6.13 -18.70
CA ALA A 45 -5.73 7.16 -18.39
C ALA A 45 -5.11 8.52 -18.76
N SER A 46 -5.70 9.20 -19.74
CA SER A 46 -5.12 10.42 -20.31
C SER A 46 -5.67 11.61 -19.55
N ALA A 47 -4.81 12.57 -19.25
CA ALA A 47 -5.24 13.89 -18.80
C ALA A 47 -6.30 14.43 -19.76
N SER A 48 -7.38 14.97 -19.19
CA SER A 48 -8.44 15.62 -19.97
C SER A 48 -7.98 16.98 -20.52
N ASP A 49 -8.74 17.51 -21.46
CA ASP A 49 -8.52 18.86 -22.01
C ASP A 49 -8.91 19.97 -21.01
N GLU A 50 -9.73 19.63 -20.01
CA GLU A 50 -10.14 20.56 -18.95
C GLU A 50 -9.15 20.53 -17.78
N SER A 51 -9.00 21.65 -17.07
CA SER A 51 -8.17 21.74 -15.87
C SER A 51 -8.96 22.35 -14.73
N LEU A 52 -8.73 21.83 -13.52
CA LEU A 52 -9.27 22.38 -12.28
C LEU A 52 -8.19 23.20 -11.58
N GLU A 53 -8.58 24.35 -11.01
CA GLU A 53 -7.66 25.19 -10.25
C GLU A 53 -7.65 24.78 -8.78
N PHE A 54 -6.45 24.61 -8.24
CA PHE A 54 -6.20 24.30 -6.84
C PHE A 54 -5.34 25.40 -6.20
N PRO A 55 -5.84 26.08 -5.15
CA PRO A 55 -5.01 26.93 -4.31
C PRO A 55 -4.22 26.04 -3.33
N LEU A 56 -2.89 26.01 -3.47
CA LEU A 56 -2.01 25.18 -2.67
C LEU A 56 -1.09 26.03 -1.78
N GLU A 57 -0.94 25.66 -0.51
CA GLU A 57 0.16 26.05 0.37
C GLU A 57 1.26 24.99 0.37
N ILE A 58 2.48 25.35 0.78
CA ILE A 58 3.60 24.39 0.87
C ILE A 58 3.21 23.26 1.83
N GLY A 59 3.24 22.02 1.35
CA GLY A 59 2.81 20.81 2.05
C GLY A 59 1.46 20.29 1.58
N ASP A 60 0.60 21.14 0.98
CA ASP A 60 -0.69 20.71 0.45
C ASP A 60 -0.51 19.68 -0.66
N SER A 61 -1.35 18.66 -0.64
CA SER A 61 -1.38 17.55 -1.58
C SER A 61 -2.76 17.40 -2.20
N ILE A 62 -2.81 17.11 -3.50
CA ILE A 62 -4.01 16.67 -4.18
C ILE A 62 -3.79 15.22 -4.58
N TYR A 63 -4.72 14.37 -4.15
CA TYR A 63 -4.75 12.97 -4.50
C TYR A 63 -5.80 12.75 -5.58
N PHE A 64 -5.47 11.94 -6.58
CA PHE A 64 -6.34 11.55 -7.67
C PHE A 64 -6.50 10.03 -7.70
N GLU A 65 -7.59 9.57 -8.33
CA GLU A 65 -7.89 8.14 -8.49
C GLU A 65 -7.82 7.41 -7.15
N ASP A 66 -8.68 7.81 -6.21
CA ASP A 66 -8.78 7.20 -4.88
C ASP A 66 -7.47 7.16 -4.05
N GLY A 67 -6.43 7.91 -4.45
CA GLY A 67 -5.15 7.99 -3.74
C GLY A 67 -3.94 7.67 -4.62
N TYR A 68 -4.13 7.01 -5.76
CA TYR A 68 -3.02 6.46 -6.55
C TYR A 68 -2.03 7.48 -7.08
N TYR A 69 -2.49 8.70 -7.41
CA TYR A 69 -1.61 9.77 -7.88
C TYR A 69 -1.65 10.94 -6.92
N LYS A 70 -0.50 11.53 -6.65
CA LYS A 70 -0.35 12.64 -5.72
C LYS A 70 0.40 13.79 -6.36
N VAL A 71 -0.11 15.01 -6.22
CA VAL A 71 0.59 16.25 -6.56
C VAL A 71 0.72 17.09 -5.30
N THR A 72 1.95 17.38 -4.86
CA THR A 72 2.26 18.14 -3.64
C THR A 72 2.97 19.44 -3.97
N LEU A 73 2.57 20.56 -3.39
CA LEU A 73 3.39 21.79 -3.44
C LEU A 73 4.52 21.66 -2.40
N VAL A 74 5.74 21.39 -2.85
CA VAL A 74 6.90 21.17 -1.96
C VAL A 74 7.71 22.44 -1.71
N GLY A 75 7.51 23.49 -2.53
CA GLY A 75 8.18 24.77 -2.34
C GLY A 75 7.76 25.82 -3.35
N THR A 76 8.24 27.05 -3.16
CA THR A 76 8.08 28.13 -4.14
C THR A 76 9.41 28.84 -4.37
N GLU A 77 9.61 29.34 -5.59
CA GLU A 77 10.60 30.37 -5.88
C GLU A 77 9.84 31.65 -6.29
N TRP A 78 9.20 32.26 -5.30
CA TRP A 78 8.28 33.39 -5.47
C TRP A 78 8.88 34.59 -6.23
N GLN A 79 10.20 34.80 -6.17
CA GLN A 79 10.88 35.86 -6.92
C GLN A 79 10.82 35.64 -8.43
N PHE A 80 10.71 34.39 -8.87
CA PHE A 80 10.59 33.99 -10.27
C PHE A 80 9.17 33.58 -10.66
N GLY A 81 8.25 33.55 -9.69
CA GLY A 81 6.87 33.12 -9.88
C GLY A 81 6.76 31.61 -10.15
N TRP A 82 7.63 30.79 -9.55
CA TRP A 82 7.68 29.34 -9.79
C TRP A 82 7.13 28.54 -8.61
N ALA A 83 6.32 27.53 -8.91
CA ALA A 83 5.86 26.55 -7.94
C ALA A 83 6.65 25.24 -8.11
N ARG A 84 7.29 24.74 -7.04
CA ARG A 84 7.96 23.44 -7.03
C ARG A 84 6.95 22.40 -6.59
N LEU A 85 6.57 21.51 -7.50
CA LEU A 85 5.54 20.50 -7.30
C LEU A 85 6.19 19.13 -7.36
N ASN A 86 5.89 18.25 -6.41
CA ASN A 86 6.25 16.84 -6.51
C ASN A 86 5.04 16.05 -6.99
N ILE A 87 5.22 15.27 -8.06
CA ILE A 87 4.20 14.35 -8.57
C ILE A 87 4.68 12.93 -8.32
N SER A 88 3.85 12.07 -7.72
CA SER A 88 4.18 10.66 -7.46
C SER A 88 2.97 9.76 -7.72
N CYS A 89 3.23 8.47 -7.86
CA CYS A 89 2.20 7.43 -7.80
C CYS A 89 2.65 6.25 -6.93
N ASP A 90 1.73 5.69 -6.16
CA ASP A 90 2.06 4.75 -5.06
C ASP A 90 2.36 3.31 -5.53
N ASN A 91 1.98 2.92 -6.76
CA ASN A 91 2.23 1.58 -7.30
C ASN A 91 3.52 1.46 -8.13
N GLY A 92 4.42 2.45 -8.09
CA GLY A 92 5.70 2.39 -8.82
C GLY A 92 5.63 2.51 -10.35
N LEU A 93 4.43 2.50 -10.96
CA LEU A 93 4.20 2.64 -12.41
C LEU A 93 4.98 3.79 -13.07
N TYR A 94 5.15 4.91 -12.35
CA TYR A 94 5.91 6.07 -12.80
C TYR A 94 6.77 6.62 -11.66
N GLU A 95 8.01 6.96 -11.97
CA GLU A 95 8.93 7.55 -10.99
C GLU A 95 8.41 8.90 -10.46
N PRO A 96 8.47 9.14 -9.14
CA PRO A 96 8.21 10.44 -8.58
C PRO A 96 9.08 11.51 -9.23
N ARG A 97 8.47 12.65 -9.54
CA ARG A 97 9.12 13.74 -10.25
C ARG A 97 8.82 15.07 -9.61
N GLU A 98 9.88 15.74 -9.16
CA GLU A 98 9.79 17.17 -8.87
C GLU A 98 9.80 17.97 -10.18
N VAL A 99 8.80 18.83 -10.34
CA VAL A 99 8.60 19.69 -11.51
C VAL A 99 8.42 21.14 -11.10
N ILE A 100 8.81 22.05 -11.98
CA ILE A 100 8.69 23.49 -11.76
C ILE A 100 7.50 24.02 -12.54
N GLY A 101 6.33 24.13 -11.91
CA GLY A 101 5.15 24.78 -12.46
C GLY A 101 5.40 26.26 -12.70
N ARG A 102 5.06 26.74 -13.90
CA ARG A 102 5.22 28.15 -14.30
C ARG A 102 3.96 28.69 -14.93
N LYS A 103 3.90 30.02 -15.00
CA LYS A 103 2.85 30.72 -15.72
C LYS A 103 2.93 30.40 -17.22
N ASP A 104 1.78 30.05 -17.80
CA ASP A 104 1.59 29.78 -19.24
C ASP A 104 2.47 28.61 -19.76
N GLN A 105 2.81 27.66 -18.89
CA GLN A 105 3.52 26.43 -19.26
C GLN A 105 2.77 25.20 -18.79
N THR A 106 2.69 24.20 -19.67
CA THR A 106 2.15 22.88 -19.35
C THR A 106 3.28 21.90 -19.09
N ILE A 107 3.16 21.16 -18.00
CA ILE A 107 4.04 20.05 -17.64
C ILE A 107 3.21 18.79 -17.64
N HIS A 108 3.70 17.79 -18.36
CA HIS A 108 3.03 16.51 -18.50
C HIS A 108 3.75 15.45 -17.66
N TYR A 109 2.98 14.72 -16.87
CA TYR A 109 3.41 13.56 -16.10
C TYR A 109 2.61 12.33 -16.56
N PRO A 110 3.24 11.18 -16.79
CA PRO A 110 4.69 10.93 -16.71
C PRO A 110 5.47 11.55 -17.89
N SER A 111 4.85 11.70 -19.05
CA SER A 111 5.50 12.16 -20.28
C SER A 111 4.58 13.03 -21.15
N THR A 112 5.15 13.78 -22.08
CA THR A 112 4.42 14.56 -23.08
C THR A 112 3.65 13.70 -24.08
N ALA A 113 4.10 12.46 -24.32
CA ALA A 113 3.48 11.57 -25.28
C ALA A 113 2.19 10.96 -24.72
N ASN A 114 2.20 10.60 -23.44
CA ASN A 114 1.08 10.00 -22.72
C ASN A 114 0.93 10.67 -21.35
N PRO A 115 0.35 11.87 -21.27
CA PRO A 115 0.13 12.56 -20.01
C PRO A 115 -1.05 11.93 -19.25
N VAL A 116 -0.81 11.55 -18.00
CA VAL A 116 -1.84 11.15 -17.04
C VAL A 116 -2.27 12.36 -16.21
N ILE A 117 -1.30 13.13 -15.70
CA ILE A 117 -1.52 14.39 -15.02
C ILE A 117 -0.82 15.49 -15.81
N SER A 118 -1.51 16.60 -16.04
CA SER A 118 -0.89 17.79 -16.63
C SER A 118 -1.06 19.00 -15.72
N ILE A 119 0.05 19.59 -15.28
CA ILE A 119 0.03 20.91 -14.64
C ILE A 119 0.03 21.92 -15.77
N THR A 120 -1.12 22.50 -16.08
CA THR A 120 -1.31 23.37 -17.25
C THR A 120 -0.93 24.82 -16.97
N ASN A 121 -0.96 25.24 -15.70
CA ASN A 121 -0.57 26.58 -15.31
C ASN A 121 -0.24 26.66 -13.81
N ALA A 122 0.80 27.41 -13.44
CA ALA A 122 1.03 27.83 -12.06
C ALA A 122 1.08 29.36 -11.99
N ARG A 123 0.21 29.97 -11.18
CA ARG A 123 0.05 31.42 -11.05
C ARG A 123 -0.09 31.84 -9.59
N ASP A 124 -0.10 33.16 -9.37
CA ASP A 124 -0.27 33.77 -8.05
C ASP A 124 0.68 33.20 -6.99
N VAL A 125 1.93 32.93 -7.39
CA VAL A 125 2.96 32.33 -6.54
C VAL A 125 3.43 33.35 -5.50
N SER A 126 3.21 33.03 -4.23
CA SER A 126 3.71 33.75 -3.06
C SER A 126 4.84 32.97 -2.38
N ARG A 127 5.34 33.44 -1.23
CA ARG A 127 6.42 32.73 -0.51
C ARG A 127 6.05 31.30 -0.12
N ASN A 128 4.77 31.06 0.20
CA ASN A 128 4.32 29.79 0.75
C ASN A 128 3.14 29.18 0.00
N SER A 129 2.72 29.77 -1.13
CA SER A 129 1.53 29.29 -1.84
C SER A 129 1.57 29.55 -3.34
N ALA A 130 0.78 28.80 -4.09
CA ALA A 130 0.58 28.95 -5.52
C ALA A 130 -0.84 28.50 -5.92
N ARG A 131 -1.40 29.07 -6.99
CA ARG A 131 -2.58 28.51 -7.66
C ARG A 131 -2.12 27.66 -8.84
N VAL A 132 -2.51 26.39 -8.85
CA VAL A 132 -2.07 25.43 -9.86
C VAL A 132 -3.29 24.86 -10.57
N ASN A 133 -3.29 24.93 -11.90
CA ASN A 133 -4.27 24.27 -12.74
C ASN A 133 -3.77 22.87 -13.09
N ILE A 134 -4.57 21.85 -12.80
CA ILE A 134 -4.23 20.45 -13.03
C ILE A 134 -5.34 19.79 -13.87
N SER A 135 -4.92 19.13 -14.93
CA SER A 135 -5.73 18.25 -15.78
C SER A 135 -5.42 16.79 -15.46
N PHE A 136 -6.45 15.96 -15.42
CA PHE A 136 -6.42 14.54 -15.11
C PHE A 136 -7.63 13.86 -15.80
N PRO A 137 -7.68 12.51 -15.90
CA PRO A 137 -8.80 11.78 -16.51
C PRO A 137 -10.17 12.18 -15.94
N GLU A 138 -11.19 12.31 -16.79
CA GLU A 138 -12.52 12.82 -16.39
C GLU A 138 -13.26 11.90 -15.41
N ASP A 139 -12.94 10.61 -15.42
CA ASP A 139 -13.55 9.58 -14.58
C ASP A 139 -12.89 9.47 -13.20
N TRP A 140 -11.78 10.16 -12.96
CA TRP A 140 -11.07 10.12 -11.69
C TRP A 140 -11.72 10.98 -10.60
N SER A 141 -11.76 10.41 -9.39
CA SER A 141 -12.01 11.16 -8.17
C SER A 141 -10.79 12.00 -7.81
N TYR A 142 -10.98 13.10 -7.08
CA TYR A 142 -9.88 13.84 -6.47
C TYR A 142 -10.22 14.27 -5.04
N LYS A 143 -9.20 14.39 -4.19
CA LYS A 143 -9.33 14.94 -2.85
C LYS A 143 -8.12 15.79 -2.50
N PHE A 144 -8.42 17.01 -2.05
CA PHE A 144 -7.45 17.98 -1.56
C PHE A 144 -7.19 17.73 -0.07
N VAL A 145 -5.92 17.75 0.31
CA VAL A 145 -5.42 17.57 1.69
C VAL A 145 -4.42 18.69 1.96
N THR A 146 -4.63 19.46 3.01
CA THR A 146 -3.72 20.57 3.36
C THR A 146 -2.43 20.05 3.99
N GLY A 147 -1.32 20.78 3.90
CA GLY A 147 -0.04 20.44 4.53
C GLY A 147 -0.08 20.43 6.05
N GLU A 148 -1.04 21.14 6.66
CA GLU A 148 -1.39 21.01 8.08
C GLU A 148 -2.17 19.71 8.38
N GLU A 149 -2.79 19.08 7.37
CA GLU A 149 -3.49 17.79 7.40
C GLU A 149 -2.63 16.66 6.82
N VAL A 150 -1.31 16.65 7.00
CA VAL A 150 -0.59 15.35 6.92
C VAL A 150 -1.00 14.56 8.17
N ASP A 151 -2.27 14.12 8.19
CA ASP A 151 -2.80 13.21 9.17
C ASP A 151 -1.86 11.99 9.10
N LYS A 152 -1.10 11.80 10.17
CA LYS A 152 -0.58 10.48 10.49
C LYS A 152 -1.82 9.61 10.66
N VAL A 153 -2.06 8.77 9.68
CA VAL A 153 -3.10 7.77 9.75
C VAL A 153 -2.58 6.68 10.66
N GLU A 154 -3.23 6.53 11.81
CA GLU A 154 -2.94 5.45 12.73
C GLU A 154 -3.55 4.16 12.18
N ILE A 155 -2.71 3.18 11.84
CA ILE A 155 -3.16 1.83 11.54
C ILE A 155 -2.93 1.01 12.81
N ARG A 156 -4.01 0.73 13.53
CA ARG A 156 -3.97 -0.04 14.78
C ARG A 156 -4.36 -1.50 14.59
N GLY A 157 -3.89 -2.34 15.51
CA GLY A 157 -4.36 -3.70 15.69
C GLY A 157 -5.65 -3.79 16.48
N ASP A 158 -6.09 -5.03 16.67
CA ASP A 158 -7.19 -5.39 17.56
C ASP A 158 -6.89 -4.97 19.00
N VAL A 159 -7.92 -4.55 19.72
CA VAL A 159 -7.76 -3.90 21.03
C VAL A 159 -7.64 -4.98 22.11
N TYR A 160 -6.69 -4.85 23.01
CA TYR A 160 -6.73 -5.55 24.29
C TYR A 160 -7.61 -4.78 25.26
N ASP A 161 -8.57 -5.44 25.91
CA ASP A 161 -9.43 -4.85 26.91
C ASP A 161 -9.64 -5.79 28.10
N ASN A 162 -9.06 -5.41 29.24
CA ASN A 162 -9.15 -6.19 30.46
C ASN A 162 -10.56 -6.24 31.04
N LEU A 163 -11.36 -5.16 30.90
CA LEU A 163 -12.69 -5.07 31.52
C LEU A 163 -13.68 -6.01 30.82
N THR A 164 -13.68 -6.02 29.49
CA THR A 164 -14.55 -6.90 28.70
C THR A 164 -13.97 -8.29 28.50
N ASN A 165 -12.74 -8.53 28.97
CA ASN A 165 -11.95 -9.73 28.70
C ASN A 165 -11.82 -10.01 27.19
N HIS A 166 -11.77 -8.94 26.40
CA HIS A 166 -11.46 -9.01 24.98
C HIS A 166 -9.93 -9.07 24.83
N LYS A 167 -9.44 -10.18 24.30
CA LYS A 167 -8.01 -10.43 24.11
C LYS A 167 -7.77 -10.76 22.64
N PRO A 168 -6.98 -9.95 21.92
CA PRO A 168 -6.52 -10.27 20.58
C PRO A 168 -5.86 -11.64 20.61
N ASN A 169 -6.26 -12.57 19.74
CA ASN A 169 -5.83 -13.96 19.82
C ASN A 169 -5.47 -14.51 18.45
N ALA A 170 -4.62 -13.79 17.73
CA ALA A 170 -4.15 -14.15 16.39
C ALA A 170 -3.55 -15.57 16.32
N THR A 171 -2.90 -16.03 17.39
CA THR A 171 -2.26 -17.35 17.44
C THR A 171 -3.19 -18.49 17.88
N GLY A 172 -4.37 -18.16 18.42
CA GLY A 172 -5.28 -19.14 19.02
C GLY A 172 -4.84 -19.68 20.39
N ASN A 173 -3.71 -19.23 20.93
CA ASN A 173 -3.13 -19.76 22.17
C ASN A 173 -3.73 -19.17 23.47
N GLY A 174 -4.64 -18.20 23.37
CA GLY A 174 -5.31 -17.60 24.53
C GLY A 174 -4.48 -16.52 25.24
N ILE A 175 -3.35 -16.14 24.67
CA ILE A 175 -2.56 -14.96 25.05
C ILE A 175 -2.83 -13.82 24.06
N ALA A 176 -2.57 -12.58 24.51
CA ALA A 176 -2.72 -11.42 23.66
C ALA A 176 -1.72 -11.52 22.49
N SER A 177 -2.23 -11.60 21.26
CA SER A 177 -1.40 -11.78 20.08
C SER A 177 -1.95 -11.09 18.85
N TRP A 178 -1.03 -10.54 18.05
CA TRP A 178 -1.29 -9.83 16.81
C TRP A 178 -0.45 -10.40 15.67
N ASN A 179 -1.10 -10.64 14.54
CA ASN A 179 -0.45 -10.86 13.25
C ASN A 179 -1.24 -10.07 12.20
N SER A 180 -0.95 -10.26 10.91
CA SER A 180 -1.64 -9.48 9.88
C SER A 180 -3.15 -9.78 9.73
N TYR A 181 -3.69 -10.83 10.37
CA TYR A 181 -5.14 -11.04 10.44
C TYR A 181 -5.85 -9.98 11.26
N ASN A 182 -5.25 -9.53 12.36
CA ASN A 182 -5.88 -8.60 13.31
C ASN A 182 -5.04 -7.34 13.57
N PHE A 183 -3.95 -7.15 12.84
CA PHE A 183 -3.15 -5.94 12.83
C PHE A 183 -2.66 -5.63 11.42
N ALA A 184 -3.37 -4.72 10.73
CA ALA A 184 -3.11 -4.35 9.35
C ALA A 184 -1.79 -3.59 9.12
N GLY A 185 -1.07 -3.25 10.20
CA GLY A 185 0.29 -2.73 10.09
C GLY A 185 1.32 -3.80 9.70
N PHE A 186 1.01 -5.09 9.85
CA PHE A 186 1.86 -6.18 9.38
C PHE A 186 1.46 -6.64 7.98
N PHE A 187 2.46 -7.10 7.23
CA PHE A 187 2.27 -7.57 5.86
C PHE A 187 1.32 -8.77 5.77
N TYR A 188 0.48 -8.75 4.73
CA TYR A 188 -0.37 -9.88 4.33
C TYR A 188 -0.48 -9.95 2.82
N ASP A 189 -0.20 -11.13 2.29
CA ASP A 189 -0.44 -11.46 0.88
C ASP A 189 -1.79 -12.18 0.75
N PHE A 190 -2.75 -11.55 0.06
CA PHE A 190 -4.08 -12.09 -0.18
C PHE A 190 -4.10 -13.27 -1.15
N ASP A 191 -3.15 -13.34 -2.09
CA ASP A 191 -3.12 -14.39 -3.11
C ASP A 191 -2.58 -15.69 -2.55
N THR A 192 -1.65 -15.59 -1.60
CA THR A 192 -1.01 -16.76 -1.00
C THR A 192 -1.49 -17.09 0.43
N ASP A 193 -2.32 -16.23 1.05
CA ASP A 193 -2.82 -16.35 2.43
C ASP A 193 -1.67 -16.54 3.45
N PHE A 194 -0.61 -15.74 3.28
CA PHE A 194 0.58 -15.79 4.12
C PHE A 194 0.85 -14.49 4.87
N TRP A 195 1.45 -14.64 6.04
CA TRP A 195 1.94 -13.58 6.91
C TRP A 195 3.31 -13.96 7.46
N SER A 196 4.15 -12.96 7.74
CA SER A 196 5.49 -13.19 8.27
C SER A 196 5.64 -12.84 9.76
N GLU A 197 4.83 -11.91 10.27
CA GLU A 197 5.07 -11.27 11.57
C GLU A 197 4.04 -11.68 12.62
N THR A 198 4.46 -11.81 13.87
CA THR A 198 3.58 -12.03 15.02
C THR A 198 4.14 -11.32 16.25
N LEU A 199 3.31 -10.54 16.94
CA LEU A 199 3.61 -9.90 18.21
C LEU A 199 2.75 -10.54 19.31
N MET A 200 3.36 -10.92 20.43
CA MET A 200 2.69 -11.62 21.53
C MET A 200 3.04 -10.96 22.86
N VAL A 201 2.04 -10.83 23.72
CA VAL A 201 2.24 -10.49 25.13
C VAL A 201 1.90 -11.74 25.94
N GLU A 202 2.94 -12.43 26.39
CA GLU A 202 2.85 -13.68 27.16
C GLU A 202 2.10 -13.47 28.48
N ASN A 203 2.37 -12.35 29.14
CA ASN A 203 1.75 -12.01 30.41
C ASN A 203 1.62 -10.48 30.61
N VAL A 204 0.49 -10.07 31.18
CA VAL A 204 0.24 -8.68 31.62
C VAL A 204 -0.04 -8.73 33.12
N SER A 205 0.80 -8.07 33.91
CA SER A 205 0.67 -8.00 35.37
C SER A 205 0.18 -6.62 35.79
N GLY A 206 -1.14 -6.47 35.96
CA GLY A 206 -1.74 -5.17 36.23
C GLY A 206 -1.62 -4.24 35.03
N ARG A 207 -0.65 -3.32 35.07
CA ARG A 207 -0.31 -2.40 33.97
C ARG A 207 1.15 -2.53 33.55
N SER A 208 1.77 -3.69 33.74
CA SER A 208 3.12 -3.95 33.25
C SER A 208 3.18 -5.19 32.36
N ILE A 209 4.10 -5.14 31.40
CA ILE A 209 4.60 -6.32 30.70
C ILE A 209 6.04 -6.50 31.20
N ASP A 210 6.33 -7.61 31.86
CA ASP A 210 7.64 -7.84 32.46
C ASP A 210 8.69 -8.10 31.37
N GLU A 211 9.97 -8.03 31.74
CA GLU A 211 11.07 -8.35 30.83
C GLU A 211 10.88 -9.75 30.20
N ASN A 212 11.11 -9.88 28.89
CA ASN A 212 10.92 -11.10 28.09
C ASN A 212 9.47 -11.55 27.81
N ASP A 213 8.45 -10.83 28.31
CA ASP A 213 7.03 -11.17 28.12
C ASP A 213 6.39 -10.51 26.87
N LEU A 214 7.05 -9.55 26.24
CA LEU A 214 6.72 -9.10 24.88
C LEU A 214 7.63 -9.85 23.89
N VAL A 215 7.03 -10.64 23.03
CA VAL A 215 7.73 -11.49 22.05
C VAL A 215 7.30 -11.10 20.66
N TYR A 216 8.27 -10.78 19.80
CA TYR A 216 8.06 -10.60 18.37
C TYR A 216 8.72 -11.74 17.60
N GLU A 217 8.00 -12.34 16.68
CA GLU A 217 8.51 -13.35 15.75
C GLU A 217 8.32 -12.87 14.32
N SER A 218 9.34 -13.06 13.50
CA SER A 218 9.26 -12.90 12.05
C SER A 218 9.85 -14.11 11.33
N LYS A 219 9.07 -14.65 10.38
CA LYS A 219 9.40 -15.86 9.63
C LYS A 219 9.34 -15.57 8.13
N PRO A 220 10.33 -16.01 7.35
CA PRO A 220 10.28 -15.86 5.91
C PRO A 220 9.15 -16.69 5.32
N ILE A 221 8.48 -16.14 4.33
CA ILE A 221 7.42 -16.76 3.55
C ILE A 221 7.78 -16.71 2.07
N ASN A 222 7.34 -17.72 1.31
CA ASN A 222 7.72 -17.87 -0.09
C ASN A 222 6.60 -17.33 -0.99
N ILE A 223 6.78 -16.11 -1.48
CA ILE A 223 5.82 -15.38 -2.32
C ILE A 223 6.23 -15.42 -3.79
N ASN A 224 5.26 -15.23 -4.70
CA ASN A 224 5.55 -15.20 -6.13
C ASN A 224 6.26 -13.90 -6.49
N PHE A 225 7.13 -13.96 -7.51
CA PHE A 225 7.46 -12.75 -8.25
C PHE A 225 6.25 -12.29 -9.04
N GLU A 226 6.18 -11.00 -9.37
CA GLU A 226 5.17 -10.50 -10.31
C GLU A 226 5.35 -11.14 -11.70
N HIS A 227 6.59 -11.39 -12.10
CA HIS A 227 6.87 -12.23 -13.27
C HIS A 227 6.82 -13.73 -12.90
N ASP A 228 5.64 -14.34 -13.09
CA ASP A 228 5.32 -15.71 -12.68
C ASP A 228 6.37 -16.79 -13.05
N ASP A 229 7.05 -16.67 -14.21
CA ASP A 229 8.01 -17.67 -14.68
C ASP A 229 9.28 -17.74 -13.82
N TRP A 230 9.58 -16.72 -13.02
CA TRP A 230 10.68 -16.75 -12.04
C TRP A 230 10.35 -17.57 -10.79
N GLY A 231 9.08 -17.93 -10.60
CA GLY A 231 8.61 -18.70 -9.47
C GLY A 231 8.49 -17.84 -8.21
N LYS A 232 9.31 -18.11 -7.20
CA LYS A 232 9.14 -17.54 -5.86
C LYS A 232 10.45 -17.10 -5.22
N TYR A 233 10.36 -16.16 -4.28
CA TYR A 233 11.44 -15.78 -3.37
C TYR A 233 10.97 -15.76 -1.92
N ASP A 234 11.93 -15.81 -1.00
CA ASP A 234 11.65 -15.72 0.43
C ASP A 234 11.57 -14.23 0.82
N PHE A 235 10.35 -13.80 1.12
CA PHE A 235 9.99 -12.51 1.68
C PHE A 235 9.96 -12.59 3.21
N ILE A 236 10.28 -11.51 3.90
CA ILE A 236 10.12 -11.39 5.35
C ILE A 236 9.72 -9.97 5.74
N GLY A 237 8.62 -9.83 6.49
CA GLY A 237 8.28 -8.58 7.17
C GLY A 237 9.16 -8.39 8.39
N PHE A 238 9.74 -7.21 8.58
CA PHE A 238 10.56 -6.90 9.74
C PHE A 238 10.21 -5.52 10.29
N MET A 239 9.52 -5.50 11.42
CA MET A 239 9.06 -4.29 12.11
C MET A 239 8.09 -3.45 11.26
N ALA A 240 7.12 -4.11 10.62
CA ALA A 240 6.14 -3.51 9.69
C ALA A 240 6.72 -2.97 8.38
N ASP A 241 7.96 -3.32 8.03
CA ASP A 241 8.58 -3.04 6.73
C ASP A 241 8.85 -4.35 5.97
N GLU A 242 8.91 -4.27 4.64
CA GLU A 242 9.05 -5.41 3.74
C GLU A 242 10.50 -5.65 3.30
N TYR A 243 10.97 -6.90 3.38
CA TYR A 243 12.33 -7.27 2.99
C TYR A 243 12.40 -8.59 2.22
N PHE A 244 13.41 -8.68 1.37
CA PHE A 244 13.93 -9.89 0.76
C PHE A 244 14.88 -10.62 1.73
N ALA A 245 14.62 -11.92 1.92
CA ALA A 245 15.38 -12.81 2.80
C ALA A 245 16.27 -13.79 2.03
N ALA A 246 15.78 -14.37 0.93
CA ALA A 246 16.54 -15.36 0.16
C ALA A 246 15.97 -15.62 -1.24
N TYR A 247 16.85 -16.07 -2.15
CA TYR A 247 16.46 -16.85 -3.32
C TYR A 247 16.46 -18.32 -2.91
N ASN A 248 15.33 -18.99 -3.10
CA ASN A 248 15.13 -20.37 -2.68
C ASN A 248 14.32 -21.14 -3.72
N ASN A 249 14.99 -21.97 -4.53
CA ASN A 249 14.42 -22.63 -5.70
C ASN A 249 13.83 -21.66 -6.74
N THR A 250 14.42 -20.47 -6.83
CA THR A 250 14.09 -19.43 -7.80
C THR A 250 14.70 -19.76 -9.16
N ILE A 251 14.02 -19.40 -10.24
CA ILE A 251 14.56 -19.45 -11.61
C ILE A 251 14.68 -18.00 -12.07
N PRO A 252 15.75 -17.59 -12.79
CA PRO A 252 16.88 -18.37 -13.29
C PRO A 252 18.06 -18.50 -12.29
N VAL A 253 17.93 -17.97 -11.07
CA VAL A 253 19.08 -17.77 -10.18
C VAL A 253 19.36 -18.93 -9.24
N THR A 254 20.62 -19.08 -8.84
CA THR A 254 20.97 -20.07 -7.80
C THR A 254 20.53 -19.61 -6.42
N SER A 255 20.23 -20.55 -5.52
CA SER A 255 19.80 -20.21 -4.16
C SER A 255 20.82 -19.35 -3.41
N LYS A 256 20.34 -18.28 -2.76
CA LYS A 256 21.14 -17.36 -1.94
C LYS A 256 20.36 -17.04 -0.68
N ASP A 257 20.95 -17.34 0.46
CA ASP A 257 20.33 -17.14 1.76
C ASP A 257 21.00 -15.94 2.44
N LEU A 258 20.27 -14.81 2.52
CA LEU A 258 20.75 -13.61 3.20
C LEU A 258 20.39 -13.64 4.69
N LEU A 259 19.19 -14.10 5.04
CA LEU A 259 18.69 -14.12 6.42
C LEU A 259 19.61 -14.93 7.34
N SER A 260 20.00 -16.15 6.98
CA SER A 260 20.89 -16.96 7.82
C SER A 260 22.32 -16.41 7.90
N LYS A 261 22.63 -15.42 7.08
CA LYS A 261 23.89 -14.66 7.08
C LYS A 261 23.77 -13.32 7.80
N GLY A 262 22.58 -13.03 8.34
CA GLY A 262 22.27 -11.81 9.07
C GLY A 262 22.09 -10.60 8.18
N TYR A 263 21.53 -10.77 6.98
CA TYR A 263 21.21 -9.67 6.08
C TYR A 263 19.77 -9.74 5.61
N LEU A 264 19.11 -8.58 5.57
CA LEU A 264 17.85 -8.37 4.87
C LEU A 264 18.02 -7.23 3.88
N SER A 265 17.44 -7.33 2.69
CA SER A 265 17.49 -6.27 1.69
C SER A 265 16.09 -5.80 1.33
N LYS A 266 15.88 -4.51 1.08
CA LYS A 266 14.57 -4.02 0.63
C LYS A 266 14.29 -4.50 -0.80
N VAL A 267 13.07 -4.96 -1.06
CA VAL A 267 12.58 -5.12 -2.43
C VAL A 267 12.29 -3.71 -2.96
N LEU A 268 12.91 -3.36 -4.08
CA LEU A 268 12.83 -2.02 -4.68
C LEU A 268 11.93 -1.99 -5.91
N ILE A 269 11.94 -3.08 -6.68
CA ILE A 269 11.07 -3.31 -7.83
C ILE A 269 10.73 -4.79 -7.85
N ASP A 270 9.44 -5.12 -7.99
CA ASP A 270 8.94 -6.42 -8.42
C ASP A 270 7.73 -6.10 -9.31
N GLU A 271 7.84 -6.28 -10.62
CA GLU A 271 6.76 -5.97 -11.56
C GLU A 271 6.88 -6.80 -12.85
N ASP A 272 5.74 -6.99 -13.52
CA ASP A 272 5.64 -7.60 -14.86
C ASP A 272 5.24 -6.58 -15.95
N ASN A 273 5.26 -5.28 -15.62
CA ASN A 273 4.88 -4.21 -16.54
C ASN A 273 5.69 -4.24 -17.85
N LYS A 274 5.03 -3.90 -18.96
CA LYS A 274 5.67 -3.88 -20.29
C LYS A 274 6.47 -2.61 -20.49
N HIS A 275 7.79 -2.75 -20.63
CA HIS A 275 8.69 -1.65 -20.98
C HIS A 275 9.26 -1.84 -22.38
N THR A 276 9.65 -0.73 -23.03
CA THR A 276 10.30 -0.75 -24.35
C THR A 276 11.64 -0.05 -24.25
N ILE A 277 12.72 -0.76 -24.55
CA ILE A 277 14.08 -0.21 -24.62
C ILE A 277 14.53 -0.21 -26.07
N THR A 278 14.82 0.97 -26.62
CA THR A 278 15.46 1.13 -27.93
C THR A 278 16.96 1.35 -27.78
N ILE A 279 17.74 1.12 -28.85
CA ILE A 279 19.19 1.33 -28.83
C ILE A 279 19.53 2.76 -28.38
N GLY A 280 20.36 2.87 -27.34
CA GLY A 280 20.79 4.14 -26.78
C GLY A 280 19.86 4.71 -25.69
N SER A 281 18.65 4.17 -25.53
CA SER A 281 17.74 4.48 -24.41
C SER A 281 18.01 3.58 -23.19
N THR A 282 17.41 3.93 -22.05
CA THR A 282 17.62 3.23 -20.77
C THR A 282 16.30 2.88 -20.11
N LEU A 283 16.22 1.70 -19.50
CA LEU A 283 15.24 1.38 -18.47
C LEU A 283 15.76 1.91 -17.13
N PRO A 284 15.13 2.94 -16.53
CA PRO A 284 15.50 3.42 -15.21
C PRO A 284 15.23 2.33 -14.16
N LEU A 285 16.17 2.18 -13.24
CA LEU A 285 16.07 1.28 -12.08
C LEU A 285 16.29 2.11 -10.81
N LYS A 286 16.11 1.50 -9.63
CA LYS A 286 16.30 2.19 -8.36
C LYS A 286 17.77 2.31 -7.98
N GLU A 287 18.04 3.19 -7.02
CA GLU A 287 19.38 3.48 -6.50
C GLU A 287 20.37 3.97 -7.57
N GLY A 288 19.92 4.67 -8.61
CA GLY A 288 20.81 5.22 -9.65
C GLY A 288 21.28 4.20 -10.69
N TYR A 289 20.73 2.99 -10.67
CA TYR A 289 20.93 2.02 -11.73
C TYR A 289 20.09 2.33 -12.97
N ALA A 290 20.58 1.96 -14.15
CA ALA A 290 19.78 1.98 -15.37
C ALA A 290 20.31 0.94 -16.38
N LEU A 291 19.42 0.12 -16.96
CA LEU A 291 19.79 -0.85 -17.98
C LEU A 291 19.74 -0.20 -19.37
N LYS A 292 20.82 -0.30 -20.15
CA LYS A 292 20.94 0.34 -21.47
C LYS A 292 21.13 -0.68 -22.57
N ALA A 293 20.27 -0.66 -23.59
CA ALA A 293 20.51 -1.42 -24.82
C ALA A 293 21.57 -0.69 -25.67
N ILE A 294 22.68 -1.37 -25.96
CA ILE A 294 23.77 -0.83 -26.77
C ILE A 294 23.81 -1.39 -28.19
N ASP A 295 23.22 -2.57 -28.41
CA ASP A 295 23.13 -3.21 -29.72
C ASP A 295 21.96 -4.20 -29.76
N ILE A 296 21.41 -4.45 -30.95
CA ILE A 296 20.37 -5.46 -31.18
C ILE A 296 20.72 -6.22 -32.46
N SER A 297 20.92 -7.54 -32.36
CA SER A 297 21.15 -8.41 -33.51
C SER A 297 19.84 -8.70 -34.22
N VAL A 298 19.81 -8.33 -35.50
CA VAL A 298 18.67 -8.49 -36.40
C VAL A 298 18.41 -9.96 -36.78
N GLU A 299 19.47 -10.77 -36.88
CA GLU A 299 19.38 -12.14 -37.39
C GLU A 299 19.09 -13.16 -36.29
N ASP A 300 19.56 -12.89 -35.06
CA ASP A 300 19.60 -13.88 -33.98
C ASP A 300 18.64 -13.57 -32.81
N THR A 301 17.81 -12.52 -32.91
CA THR A 301 16.94 -12.04 -31.82
C THR A 301 17.70 -11.83 -30.50
N LEU A 302 18.85 -11.17 -30.56
CA LEU A 302 19.69 -10.89 -29.39
C LEU A 302 19.73 -9.40 -29.09
N VAL A 303 19.70 -9.04 -27.83
CA VAL A 303 19.97 -7.67 -27.36
C VAL A 303 21.24 -7.68 -26.51
N ARG A 304 22.09 -6.68 -26.72
CA ARG A 304 23.28 -6.47 -25.91
C ARG A 304 23.03 -5.32 -24.96
N PHE A 305 23.11 -5.60 -23.66
CA PHE A 305 22.91 -4.63 -22.59
C PHE A 305 24.22 -4.24 -21.93
N VAL A 306 24.25 -3.03 -21.39
CA VAL A 306 25.19 -2.62 -20.32
C VAL A 306 24.39 -2.01 -19.19
N LEU A 307 24.88 -2.16 -17.96
CA LEU A 307 24.29 -1.52 -16.79
C LEU A 307 25.04 -0.23 -16.48
N LEU A 308 24.29 0.83 -16.22
CA LEU A 308 24.81 2.10 -15.74
C LEU A 308 24.52 2.23 -14.24
N LYS A 309 25.44 2.85 -13.51
CA LYS A 309 25.28 3.32 -12.14
C LYS A 309 25.67 4.79 -12.10
N ASP A 310 24.73 5.66 -11.74
CA ASP A 310 24.93 7.11 -11.70
C ASP A 310 25.46 7.69 -13.03
N GLY A 311 25.07 7.07 -14.14
CA GLY A 311 25.48 7.44 -15.50
C GLY A 311 26.81 6.84 -15.99
N GLU A 312 27.54 6.12 -15.12
CA GLU A 312 28.78 5.43 -15.49
C GLU A 312 28.53 3.93 -15.72
N GLU A 313 29.22 3.34 -16.71
CA GLU A 313 29.09 1.91 -17.01
C GLU A 313 29.68 1.04 -15.90
N VAL A 314 28.91 0.07 -15.44
CA VAL A 314 29.36 -0.92 -14.44
C VAL A 314 30.28 -1.92 -15.13
N SER A 315 31.51 -2.06 -14.61
CA SER A 315 32.51 -2.97 -15.18
C SER A 315 32.00 -4.41 -15.22
N GLY A 316 32.07 -5.05 -16.40
CA GLY A 316 31.65 -6.44 -16.60
C GLY A 316 30.13 -6.65 -16.69
N SER A 317 29.36 -5.57 -16.87
CA SER A 317 27.89 -5.62 -17.02
C SER A 317 27.42 -5.83 -18.47
N ASP A 318 28.36 -5.91 -19.40
CA ASP A 318 28.12 -6.12 -20.83
C ASP A 318 27.70 -7.57 -21.11
N GLU A 319 26.42 -7.76 -21.44
CA GLU A 319 25.82 -9.08 -21.61
C GLU A 319 24.91 -9.13 -22.84
N ILE A 320 24.90 -10.27 -23.52
CA ILE A 320 24.01 -10.56 -24.64
C ILE A 320 22.90 -11.47 -24.15
N VAL A 321 21.66 -11.02 -24.31
CA VAL A 321 20.45 -11.71 -23.85
C VAL A 321 19.58 -12.03 -25.06
N ASP A 322 19.09 -13.26 -25.14
CA ASP A 322 18.16 -13.72 -26.17
C ASP A 322 16.72 -13.33 -25.80
N LYS A 323 15.80 -13.47 -26.77
CA LYS A 323 14.37 -13.50 -26.48
C LYS A 323 14.08 -14.58 -25.43
N ASP A 324 13.15 -14.26 -24.53
CA ASP A 324 12.75 -15.08 -23.38
C ASP A 324 13.90 -15.36 -22.40
N GLY A 325 14.99 -14.57 -22.48
CA GLY A 325 16.12 -14.62 -21.56
C GLY A 325 16.09 -13.51 -20.51
N ASP A 326 16.91 -13.68 -19.48
CA ASP A 326 17.02 -12.73 -18.38
C ASP A 326 18.41 -12.08 -18.35
N TYR A 327 18.45 -10.76 -18.18
CA TYR A 327 19.65 -10.04 -17.79
C TYR A 327 19.79 -10.10 -16.26
N ILE A 328 20.97 -10.47 -15.74
CA ILE A 328 21.16 -10.65 -14.29
C ILE A 328 22.41 -9.89 -13.85
N HIS A 329 22.24 -8.93 -12.94
CA HIS A 329 23.36 -8.27 -12.28
C HIS A 329 23.51 -8.75 -10.85
N GLU A 330 24.68 -9.32 -10.55
CA GLU A 330 25.02 -9.84 -9.23
C GLU A 330 25.98 -8.94 -8.47
N LYS A 331 25.79 -8.84 -7.15
CA LYS A 331 26.73 -8.19 -6.24
C LYS A 331 26.99 -9.02 -5.00
N LYS A 332 28.07 -8.67 -4.31
CA LYS A 332 28.32 -9.17 -2.97
C LYS A 332 27.52 -8.34 -1.96
N ILE A 333 26.66 -9.00 -1.18
CA ILE A 333 25.87 -8.40 -0.09
C ILE A 333 26.46 -8.92 1.22
N GLY A 334 27.10 -8.03 1.99
CA GLY A 334 27.77 -8.41 3.22
C GLY A 334 28.86 -9.46 3.01
N ASN A 335 28.66 -10.69 3.50
CA ASN A 335 29.55 -11.83 3.28
C ASN A 335 29.01 -12.86 2.24
N VAL A 336 27.87 -12.58 1.61
CA VAL A 336 27.25 -13.44 0.59
C VAL A 336 27.67 -12.95 -0.79
N SER A 337 28.35 -13.78 -1.58
CA SER A 337 28.78 -13.44 -2.93
C SER A 337 27.74 -13.78 -3.98
N ASP A 338 27.85 -13.10 -5.13
CA ASP A 338 27.10 -13.40 -6.35
C ASP A 338 25.59 -13.43 -6.07
N VAL A 339 25.09 -12.42 -5.37
CA VAL A 339 23.66 -12.24 -5.07
C VAL A 339 23.05 -11.44 -6.22
N PRO A 340 22.11 -12.01 -6.98
CA PRO A 340 21.35 -11.25 -7.98
C PRO A 340 20.63 -10.09 -7.32
N ILE A 341 21.01 -8.85 -7.66
CA ILE A 341 20.34 -7.66 -7.16
C ILE A 341 19.41 -7.03 -8.20
N ILE A 342 19.58 -7.37 -9.47
CA ILE A 342 18.72 -6.94 -10.58
C ILE A 342 18.51 -8.15 -11.51
N ILE A 343 17.26 -8.42 -11.86
CA ILE A 343 16.84 -9.41 -12.87
C ILE A 343 15.87 -8.70 -13.83
N VAL A 344 16.11 -8.78 -15.14
CA VAL A 344 15.27 -8.15 -16.16
C VAL A 344 14.96 -9.14 -17.27
N HIS A 345 13.67 -9.45 -17.45
CA HIS A 345 13.19 -10.41 -18.44
C HIS A 345 12.94 -9.78 -19.80
N VAL A 346 13.52 -10.35 -20.87
CA VAL A 346 13.30 -9.91 -22.25
C VAL A 346 12.19 -10.75 -22.90
N GLU A 347 10.96 -10.24 -22.90
CA GLU A 347 9.80 -10.93 -23.50
C GLU A 347 9.97 -11.13 -25.01
N THR A 348 10.40 -10.08 -25.72
CA THR A 348 10.61 -10.17 -27.17
C THR A 348 11.53 -9.07 -27.68
N ILE A 349 12.17 -9.34 -28.82
CA ILE A 349 13.04 -8.39 -29.50
C ILE A 349 12.45 -8.15 -30.89
N PHE A 350 12.25 -6.88 -31.22
CA PHE A 350 11.67 -6.44 -32.47
C PHE A 350 12.70 -5.68 -33.30
N HIS A 351 12.83 -6.13 -34.55
CA HIS A 351 13.56 -5.42 -35.58
C HIS A 351 12.58 -4.77 -36.56
N GLY A 352 12.59 -3.45 -36.59
CA GLY A 352 11.73 -2.64 -37.46
C GLY A 352 12.51 -1.92 -38.55
N ARG A 353 11.82 -1.45 -39.60
CA ARG A 353 12.46 -0.60 -40.63
C ARG A 353 12.96 0.74 -40.08
N GLU A 354 12.40 1.19 -38.96
CA GLU A 354 12.65 2.51 -38.38
C GLU A 354 13.31 2.43 -37.00
N THR A 355 13.03 1.41 -36.20
CA THR A 355 13.57 1.26 -34.84
C THR A 355 13.72 -0.21 -34.44
N ASP A 356 14.81 -0.48 -33.73
CA ASP A 356 15.04 -1.73 -33.02
C ASP A 356 14.69 -1.55 -31.55
N ALA A 357 13.99 -2.53 -30.98
CA ALA A 357 13.51 -2.45 -29.61
C ALA A 357 13.53 -3.83 -28.93
N ALA A 358 13.93 -3.83 -27.66
CA ALA A 358 13.67 -4.93 -26.74
C ALA A 358 12.44 -4.58 -25.89
N PHE A 359 11.53 -5.53 -25.77
CA PHE A 359 10.37 -5.44 -24.89
C PHE A 359 10.67 -6.23 -23.62
N ILE A 360 10.53 -5.55 -22.48
CA ILE A 360 10.78 -6.10 -21.15
C ILE A 360 9.42 -6.34 -20.50
N CYS A 361 9.27 -7.47 -19.82
CA CYS A 361 8.03 -7.85 -19.12
C CYS A 361 8.43 -8.68 -17.89
N GLY A 362 8.94 -8.00 -16.88
CA GLY A 362 9.59 -8.61 -15.71
C GLY A 362 10.81 -7.80 -15.28
N VAL A 363 10.71 -7.13 -14.15
CA VAL A 363 11.81 -6.42 -13.50
C VAL A 363 11.78 -6.73 -12.02
N PHE A 364 12.85 -7.33 -11.51
CA PHE A 364 13.06 -7.52 -10.07
C PHE A 364 14.34 -6.82 -9.65
N GLN A 365 14.27 -6.05 -8.56
CA GLN A 365 15.40 -5.39 -7.96
C GLN A 365 15.31 -5.41 -6.44
N ILE A 366 16.41 -5.80 -5.79
CA ILE A 366 16.62 -5.59 -4.35
C ILE A 366 17.69 -4.51 -4.13
N SER A 367 17.64 -3.87 -2.98
CA SER A 367 18.63 -2.86 -2.58
C SER A 367 20.02 -3.48 -2.47
N GLU A 368 21.03 -2.74 -2.92
CA GLU A 368 22.43 -3.12 -2.66
C GLU A 368 22.89 -2.79 -1.23
N ASN A 369 22.05 -2.09 -0.46
CA ASN A 369 22.32 -1.61 0.89
C ASN A 369 21.47 -2.40 1.91
N PRO A 370 21.91 -3.61 2.31
CA PRO A 370 21.15 -4.43 3.25
C PRO A 370 21.17 -3.83 4.66
N ILE A 371 20.16 -4.16 5.46
CA ILE A 371 20.31 -4.11 6.92
C ILE A 371 21.08 -5.35 7.38
N LYS A 372 21.96 -5.15 8.35
CA LYS A 372 22.73 -6.22 8.98
C LYS A 372 22.13 -6.50 10.36
N LEU A 373 21.93 -7.77 10.66
CA LEU A 373 21.36 -8.28 11.91
C LEU A 373 22.36 -9.20 12.61
N GLU A 374 22.47 -9.05 13.92
CA GLU A 374 23.21 -9.92 14.83
C GLU A 374 22.36 -10.24 16.07
N THR A 375 22.59 -11.40 16.68
CA THR A 375 21.99 -11.70 18.00
C THR A 375 22.53 -10.72 19.03
N GLY A 376 21.63 -10.11 19.80
CA GLY A 376 21.93 -9.03 20.73
C GLY A 376 21.75 -7.62 20.16
N ASP A 377 21.40 -7.48 18.87
CA ASP A 377 21.01 -6.18 18.32
C ASP A 377 19.72 -5.68 18.97
N GLU A 378 19.68 -4.40 19.34
CA GLU A 378 18.52 -3.75 19.96
C GLU A 378 17.78 -2.85 18.95
N TYR A 379 16.45 -2.98 18.94
CA TYR A 379 15.51 -2.18 18.16
C TYR A 379 14.45 -1.61 19.09
N GLY A 380 14.65 -0.35 19.52
CA GLY A 380 13.81 0.23 20.57
C GLY A 380 14.03 -0.50 21.89
N ILE A 381 12.98 -1.05 22.47
CA ILE A 381 13.04 -1.84 23.71
C ILE A 381 13.21 -3.35 23.45
N MET A 382 13.29 -3.77 22.18
CA MET A 382 13.36 -5.18 21.78
C MET A 382 14.79 -5.59 21.42
N GLU A 383 15.24 -6.77 21.87
CA GLU A 383 16.55 -7.37 21.52
C GLU A 383 16.37 -8.63 20.66
N VAL A 384 17.21 -8.79 19.65
CA VAL A 384 17.27 -10.00 18.80
C VAL A 384 17.83 -11.18 19.58
N MET A 385 16.95 -12.13 19.91
CA MET A 385 17.28 -13.34 20.67
C MET A 385 17.77 -14.48 19.78
N THR A 386 17.12 -14.66 18.63
CA THR A 386 17.48 -15.71 17.66
C THR A 386 17.47 -15.15 16.24
N LEU A 387 18.50 -15.50 15.48
CA LEU A 387 18.65 -15.16 14.08
C LEU A 387 19.19 -16.39 13.35
N SER A 388 18.32 -17.10 12.65
CA SER A 388 18.71 -18.28 11.87
C SER A 388 17.87 -18.38 10.60
N ASN A 389 16.80 -19.17 10.63
CA ASN A 389 15.78 -19.22 9.59
C ASN A 389 14.59 -18.32 9.92
N ASP A 390 14.56 -17.75 11.12
CA ASP A 390 13.58 -16.81 11.63
C ASP A 390 14.28 -15.77 12.52
N ILE A 391 13.55 -14.73 12.86
CA ILE A 391 13.96 -13.67 13.78
C ILE A 391 13.00 -13.69 14.97
N THR A 392 13.55 -13.82 16.18
CA THR A 392 12.76 -13.64 17.41
C THR A 392 13.37 -12.51 18.21
N MET A 393 12.53 -11.57 18.66
CA MET A 393 12.93 -10.49 19.54
C MET A 393 12.12 -10.50 20.84
N LYS A 394 12.72 -10.01 21.92
CA LYS A 394 12.07 -9.86 23.22
C LYS A 394 12.37 -8.53 23.86
N ASN A 395 11.46 -8.01 24.68
CA ASN A 395 11.71 -6.78 25.42
C ASN A 395 12.79 -6.97 26.49
N THR A 396 13.74 -6.03 26.56
CA THR A 396 14.90 -6.05 27.48
C THR A 396 14.61 -5.42 28.84
N GLU A 397 13.47 -4.75 28.98
CA GLU A 397 13.02 -4.14 30.23
C GLU A 397 11.50 -4.25 30.42
N THR A 398 11.04 -3.97 31.64
CA THR A 398 9.60 -3.93 31.95
C THR A 398 8.94 -2.74 31.26
N ILE A 399 7.84 -3.00 30.56
CA ILE A 399 7.03 -1.98 29.87
C ILE A 399 5.91 -1.53 30.80
N SER A 400 5.86 -0.22 31.11
CA SER A 400 4.74 0.37 31.85
C SER A 400 3.62 0.76 30.88
N LEU A 401 2.42 0.21 31.07
CA LEU A 401 1.21 0.54 30.33
C LEU A 401 0.41 1.61 31.11
N ASP A 402 1.05 2.75 31.39
CA ASP A 402 0.40 3.83 32.15
C ASP A 402 -0.69 4.53 31.32
N ALA A 403 -1.65 5.14 32.01
CA ALA A 403 -2.83 5.72 31.38
C ALA A 403 -2.43 6.87 30.43
N GLY A 404 -2.86 6.77 29.16
CA GLY A 404 -2.61 7.76 28.12
C GLY A 404 -1.24 7.65 27.43
N ASP A 405 -0.42 6.67 27.81
CA ASP A 405 0.92 6.53 27.26
C ASP A 405 0.89 6.09 25.79
N THR A 406 1.90 6.55 25.07
CA THR A 406 2.29 6.03 23.76
C THR A 406 3.70 5.50 23.90
N ILE A 407 3.90 4.22 23.61
CA ILE A 407 5.13 3.48 23.93
C ILE A 407 5.79 3.06 22.63
N ASP A 408 7.02 3.50 22.40
CA ASP A 408 7.85 3.06 21.29
C ASP A 408 8.35 1.63 21.55
N VAL A 409 7.97 0.68 20.70
CA VAL A 409 8.32 -0.74 20.87
C VAL A 409 9.54 -1.09 20.04
N MET A 410 9.41 -1.07 18.71
CA MET A 410 10.47 -1.40 17.75
C MET A 410 10.11 -0.83 16.37
N GLY A 411 11.09 -0.28 15.66
CA GLY A 411 10.85 0.31 14.33
C GLY A 411 9.67 1.29 14.35
N GLU A 412 8.68 1.06 13.49
CA GLU A 412 7.45 1.86 13.42
C GLU A 412 6.35 1.42 14.41
N VAL A 413 6.50 0.24 15.02
CA VAL A 413 5.51 -0.37 15.90
C VAL A 413 5.54 0.28 17.28
N ARG A 414 4.37 0.76 17.71
CA ARG A 414 4.13 1.39 19.00
C ARG A 414 2.92 0.78 19.70
N PHE A 415 2.81 0.96 21.01
CA PHE A 415 1.55 0.75 21.74
C PHE A 415 0.87 2.08 22.06
N LYS A 416 -0.46 2.10 21.93
CA LYS A 416 -1.32 3.15 22.45
C LYS A 416 -2.06 2.63 23.68
N VAL A 417 -1.99 3.33 24.81
CA VAL A 417 -2.69 2.96 26.04
C VAL A 417 -3.81 3.96 26.32
N ALA A 418 -4.98 3.47 26.70
CA ALA A 418 -6.12 4.29 27.08
C ALA A 418 -5.81 5.17 28.30
N ASP A 419 -6.21 6.43 28.26
CA ASP A 419 -6.23 7.32 29.42
C ASP A 419 -7.49 7.06 30.25
N SER A 420 -7.46 5.93 30.95
CA SER A 420 -8.56 5.33 31.70
C SER A 420 -7.99 4.49 32.84
N ASP A 421 -8.74 4.28 33.93
CA ASP A 421 -8.34 3.33 34.99
C ASP A 421 -8.28 1.89 34.44
N GLU A 422 -9.26 1.52 33.60
CA GLU A 422 -9.31 0.23 32.91
C GLU A 422 -8.21 0.12 31.87
N LEU A 423 -7.44 -0.98 31.90
CA LEU A 423 -6.37 -1.23 30.96
C LEU A 423 -6.93 -1.63 29.59
N ARG A 424 -6.73 -0.74 28.63
CA ARG A 424 -6.96 -0.97 27.20
C ARG A 424 -5.76 -0.48 26.41
N PHE A 425 -5.30 -1.28 25.47
CA PHE A 425 -4.18 -0.90 24.60
C PHE A 425 -4.22 -1.66 23.28
N TYR A 426 -3.52 -1.16 22.26
CA TYR A 426 -3.32 -1.84 20.99
C TYR A 426 -1.96 -1.47 20.38
N PRO A 427 -1.36 -2.35 19.57
CA PRO A 427 -0.23 -1.96 18.72
C PRO A 427 -0.74 -1.10 17.56
N PHE A 428 0.09 -0.18 17.08
CA PHE A 428 -0.18 0.63 15.89
C PHE A 428 1.11 1.04 15.18
N ILE A 429 0.94 1.47 13.93
CA ILE A 429 1.94 2.22 13.16
C ILE A 429 1.33 3.56 12.71
N ASP A 430 2.16 4.58 12.52
CA ASP A 430 1.73 5.82 11.87
C ASP A 430 2.10 5.77 10.39
N CYS A 431 1.18 6.16 9.53
CA CYS A 431 1.40 6.21 8.11
C CYS A 431 1.10 7.63 7.60
N SER A 432 1.96 8.20 6.75
CA SER A 432 1.84 9.60 6.29
C SER A 432 1.27 9.70 4.88
N GLY A 433 0.00 10.09 4.73
CA GLY A 433 -0.65 10.18 3.41
C GLY A 433 -1.89 9.30 3.28
N TYR A 434 -2.15 8.79 2.08
CA TYR A 434 -3.27 7.88 1.83
C TYR A 434 -2.86 6.46 2.14
N TYR A 435 -3.63 5.82 3.02
CA TYR A 435 -3.43 4.42 3.37
C TYR A 435 -4.75 3.69 3.40
N GLU A 436 -4.75 2.46 2.92
CA GLU A 436 -5.84 1.54 3.11
C GLU A 436 -5.84 1.06 4.56
N ILE A 437 -6.88 1.40 5.31
CA ILE A 437 -7.10 0.83 6.64
C ILE A 437 -7.93 -0.43 6.46
N LYS A 438 -7.34 -1.59 6.78
CA LYS A 438 -7.99 -2.89 6.66
C LYS A 438 -8.66 -3.30 7.97
N GLY A 439 -9.75 -4.05 7.86
CA GLY A 439 -10.36 -4.74 8.99
C GLY A 439 -9.76 -6.14 9.17
N MET A 440 -10.15 -6.80 10.25
CA MET A 440 -9.76 -8.18 10.52
C MET A 440 -10.12 -9.07 9.34
N LEU A 441 -9.20 -9.92 8.90
CA LEU A 441 -9.45 -10.79 7.76
C LEU A 441 -10.55 -11.80 8.08
N ALA A 442 -11.49 -11.96 7.15
CA ALA A 442 -12.53 -12.96 7.22
C ALA A 442 -12.21 -14.14 6.31
N SER A 443 -12.42 -15.35 6.81
CA SER A 443 -12.23 -16.59 6.03
C SER A 443 -13.50 -17.44 6.03
N GLY A 444 -13.71 -18.17 4.94
CA GLY A 444 -14.85 -19.06 4.76
C GLY A 444 -16.16 -18.34 4.38
N THR A 445 -17.29 -18.98 4.69
CA THR A 445 -18.63 -18.52 4.30
C THR A 445 -19.55 -18.26 5.51
N GLU A 446 -19.00 -18.36 6.70
CA GLU A 446 -19.70 -18.10 7.96
C GLU A 446 -20.01 -16.61 8.12
N ALA A 447 -20.93 -16.30 9.03
CA ALA A 447 -21.27 -14.92 9.33
C ALA A 447 -20.05 -14.17 9.88
N GLN A 448 -19.80 -12.98 9.33
CA GLN A 448 -18.67 -12.13 9.68
C GLN A 448 -19.16 -10.84 10.30
N THR A 449 -18.43 -10.34 11.31
CA THR A 449 -18.74 -9.07 11.95
C THR A 449 -17.45 -8.29 12.18
N TRP A 450 -17.49 -7.03 11.78
CA TRP A 450 -16.51 -6.02 12.10
C TRP A 450 -17.13 -4.99 13.02
N ASP A 451 -16.43 -4.67 14.09
CA ASP A 451 -16.74 -3.59 15.03
C ASP A 451 -15.46 -2.75 15.23
N PRO A 452 -15.46 -1.72 16.10
CA PRO A 452 -14.28 -0.89 16.24
C PRO A 452 -13.11 -1.60 16.93
N TYR A 453 -13.26 -2.81 17.48
CA TYR A 453 -12.10 -3.61 17.87
C TYR A 453 -11.46 -4.25 16.65
N SER A 454 -12.25 -4.96 15.85
CA SER A 454 -11.76 -5.72 14.70
C SER A 454 -11.62 -4.92 13.40
N PHE A 455 -12.00 -3.64 13.35
CA PHE A 455 -11.77 -2.78 12.18
C PHE A 455 -11.30 -1.37 12.56
N ALA A 456 -10.02 -1.10 12.25
CA ALA A 456 -9.35 0.18 12.47
C ALA A 456 -10.02 1.38 11.81
N GLY A 457 -10.76 1.15 10.72
CA GLY A 457 -11.47 2.21 10.00
C GLY A 457 -12.73 2.74 10.70
N PHE A 458 -13.23 2.10 11.75
CA PHE A 458 -14.37 2.60 12.51
C PHE A 458 -13.97 3.56 13.63
N TYR A 459 -14.87 4.51 13.92
CA TYR A 459 -14.70 5.42 15.04
C TYR A 459 -14.64 4.62 16.35
N TYR A 460 -13.53 4.82 17.07
CA TYR A 460 -13.31 4.27 18.40
C TYR A 460 -12.76 5.34 19.33
N ASP A 461 -13.40 5.51 20.49
CA ASP A 461 -12.83 6.30 21.59
C ASP A 461 -12.12 5.35 22.56
N LEU A 462 -10.79 5.28 22.46
CA LEU A 462 -9.97 4.42 23.31
C LEU A 462 -10.07 4.79 24.79
N ASP A 463 -10.36 6.03 25.17
CA ASP A 463 -10.39 6.40 26.58
C ASP A 463 -11.72 6.04 27.24
N GLN A 464 -12.83 6.21 26.52
CA GLN A 464 -14.18 6.01 27.06
C GLN A 464 -14.85 4.71 26.59
N ASP A 465 -14.14 3.92 25.81
CA ASP A 465 -14.59 2.67 25.22
C ASP A 465 -15.80 2.82 24.29
N ILE A 466 -15.86 3.93 23.55
CA ILE A 466 -17.03 4.22 22.73
C ILE A 466 -16.92 3.56 21.38
N LYS A 467 -17.83 2.61 21.15
CA LYS A 467 -17.99 1.86 19.91
C LYS A 467 -19.41 2.06 19.40
N THR A 468 -19.54 2.60 18.19
CA THR A 468 -20.87 2.97 17.66
C THR A 468 -21.21 2.26 16.36
N GLU A 469 -20.21 1.83 15.60
CA GLU A 469 -20.34 1.27 14.26
C GLU A 469 -20.21 -0.26 14.27
N LYS A 470 -20.94 -0.93 13.38
CA LYS A 470 -20.83 -2.37 13.13
C LYS A 470 -21.08 -2.64 11.64
N LEU A 471 -20.24 -3.48 11.02
CA LEU A 471 -20.50 -4.05 9.70
C LEU A 471 -20.64 -5.55 9.83
N GLU A 472 -21.69 -6.11 9.24
CA GLU A 472 -22.02 -7.52 9.39
C GLU A 472 -22.38 -8.13 8.03
N ILE A 473 -21.80 -9.29 7.76
CA ILE A 473 -22.21 -10.19 6.70
C ILE A 473 -22.86 -11.39 7.37
N SER A 474 -24.18 -11.54 7.25
CA SER A 474 -24.90 -12.64 7.90
C SER A 474 -24.77 -13.99 7.16
N GLY A 475 -24.33 -13.97 5.90
CA GLY A 475 -24.08 -15.19 5.13
C GLY A 475 -23.54 -14.93 3.73
N ILE A 476 -22.64 -15.82 3.29
CA ILE A 476 -21.96 -15.78 2.00
C ILE A 476 -22.27 -17.07 1.22
N SER A 477 -22.57 -16.94 -0.07
CA SER A 477 -22.74 -18.07 -1.00
C SER A 477 -21.64 -18.02 -2.05
N GLY A 478 -20.60 -18.85 -1.89
CA GLY A 478 -19.40 -18.78 -2.71
C GLY A 478 -18.69 -17.43 -2.55
N ARG A 479 -18.75 -16.58 -3.60
CA ARG A 479 -18.24 -15.20 -3.59
C ARG A 479 -19.35 -14.15 -3.67
N THR A 480 -20.59 -14.53 -3.31
CA THR A 480 -21.77 -13.65 -3.40
C THR A 480 -22.38 -13.42 -2.02
N ILE A 481 -22.62 -12.16 -1.68
CA ILE A 481 -23.45 -11.78 -0.53
C ILE A 481 -24.86 -11.48 -1.05
N GLU A 482 -25.84 -12.22 -0.55
CA GLU A 482 -27.23 -12.03 -0.99
C GLU A 482 -27.84 -10.72 -0.46
N LYS A 483 -28.88 -10.24 -1.14
CA LYS A 483 -29.60 -9.02 -0.76
C LYS A 483 -30.09 -9.13 0.68
N GLY A 484 -29.71 -8.15 1.51
CA GLY A 484 -30.08 -8.08 2.92
C GLY A 484 -29.09 -8.74 3.86
N ASN A 485 -28.08 -9.44 3.36
CA ASN A 485 -27.06 -10.08 4.19
C ASN A 485 -25.84 -9.20 4.48
N LEU A 486 -25.72 -8.02 3.85
CA LEU A 486 -24.71 -7.01 4.19
C LEU A 486 -25.39 -5.87 4.94
N THR A 487 -24.98 -5.65 6.18
CA THR A 487 -25.59 -4.65 7.05
C THR A 487 -24.51 -3.78 7.70
N TYR A 488 -24.59 -2.46 7.48
CA TYR A 488 -23.86 -1.46 8.25
C TYR A 488 -24.83 -0.81 9.25
N GLN A 489 -24.43 -0.78 10.52
CA GLN A 489 -25.20 -0.21 11.63
C GLN A 489 -24.36 0.84 12.34
N THR A 490 -25.02 1.91 12.78
CA THR A 490 -24.46 2.85 13.75
C THR A 490 -25.52 3.24 14.77
N HIS A 491 -25.11 3.56 15.99
CA HIS A 491 -25.97 4.08 17.03
C HIS A 491 -25.27 5.20 17.80
N ASN A 492 -26.03 6.17 18.30
CA ASN A 492 -25.49 7.18 19.18
C ASN A 492 -25.40 6.67 20.62
N THR A 493 -24.41 7.15 21.36
CA THR A 493 -24.23 6.88 22.79
C THR A 493 -23.73 8.13 23.49
N ASN A 494 -23.59 8.09 24.81
CA ASN A 494 -23.09 9.22 25.60
C ASN A 494 -21.56 9.19 25.65
N LYS A 495 -20.94 10.31 25.28
CA LYS A 495 -19.52 10.61 25.49
C LYS A 495 -19.39 11.70 26.53
N TYR A 496 -18.57 11.50 27.56
CA TYR A 496 -18.21 12.57 28.49
C TYR A 496 -17.49 13.67 27.74
N PHE A 497 -17.83 14.92 28.07
CA PHE A 497 -17.01 16.05 27.65
C PHE A 497 -15.59 15.88 28.23
N ASN A 498 -14.57 16.23 27.45
CA ASN A 498 -13.19 16.26 27.95
C ASN A 498 -13.06 17.10 29.24
N VAL A 499 -13.74 18.25 29.32
CA VAL A 499 -13.73 19.07 30.54
C VAL A 499 -14.30 18.34 31.77
N TYR A 500 -15.29 17.46 31.57
CA TYR A 500 -15.81 16.62 32.64
C TYR A 500 -14.82 15.52 32.99
N LYS A 501 -14.30 14.79 31.99
CA LYS A 501 -13.27 13.74 32.17
C LYS A 501 -12.06 14.25 32.97
N TYR A 502 -11.54 15.42 32.61
CA TYR A 502 -10.29 15.95 33.16
C TYR A 502 -10.43 16.88 34.36
N LYS A 503 -11.60 17.51 34.56
CA LYS A 503 -11.82 18.52 35.62
C LYS A 503 -13.08 18.27 36.46
N GLY A 504 -13.92 17.31 36.09
CA GLY A 504 -15.21 17.07 36.75
C GLY A 504 -16.22 18.21 36.55
N LEU A 505 -16.05 19.07 35.54
CA LEU A 505 -16.93 20.22 35.31
C LEU A 505 -18.07 19.87 34.34
N LEU A 506 -19.28 20.29 34.71
CA LEU A 506 -20.49 20.08 33.90
C LEU A 506 -20.64 21.19 32.86
N VAL A 507 -21.13 20.84 31.68
CA VAL A 507 -21.52 21.77 30.60
C VAL A 507 -23.04 21.90 30.63
N ASN A 508 -23.56 23.06 31.04
CA ASN A 508 -25.00 23.30 31.22
C ASN A 508 -25.71 22.26 32.12
N GLY A 509 -24.99 21.74 33.12
CA GLY A 509 -25.52 20.72 34.04
C GLY A 509 -25.33 19.28 33.58
N GLU A 510 -24.83 19.06 32.36
CA GLU A 510 -24.58 17.72 31.81
C GLU A 510 -23.09 17.37 31.82
N ALA A 511 -22.80 16.09 32.02
CA ALA A 511 -21.44 15.55 31.97
C ALA A 511 -21.04 15.07 30.57
N ASN A 512 -22.03 14.81 29.71
CA ASN A 512 -21.86 14.13 28.44
C ASN A 512 -22.68 14.78 27.32
N TYR A 513 -22.33 14.42 26.09
CA TYR A 513 -23.08 14.71 24.88
C TYR A 513 -23.30 13.40 24.11
N SER A 514 -24.29 13.41 23.22
CA SER A 514 -24.56 12.26 22.37
C SER A 514 -23.58 12.23 21.19
N VAL A 515 -22.74 11.21 21.12
CA VAL A 515 -21.76 10.97 20.05
C VAL A 515 -22.23 9.83 19.15
N ILE A 516 -21.84 9.87 17.88
CA ILE A 516 -22.09 8.81 16.90
C ILE A 516 -20.96 8.74 15.88
N GLY A 517 -20.48 7.53 15.60
CA GLY A 517 -19.59 7.25 14.48
C GLY A 517 -20.39 7.14 13.18
N TRP A 518 -19.92 7.78 12.11
CA TRP A 518 -20.53 7.66 10.80
C TRP A 518 -19.45 7.58 9.73
N LYS A 519 -19.32 6.38 9.15
CA LYS A 519 -18.29 6.03 8.15
C LYS A 519 -16.88 6.32 8.69
N GLY A 520 -16.60 5.84 9.90
CA GLY A 520 -15.28 5.99 10.53
C GLY A 520 -15.01 7.34 11.17
N LYS A 521 -15.93 8.31 11.08
CA LYS A 521 -15.74 9.67 11.61
C LYS A 521 -16.66 9.96 12.79
N GLN A 522 -16.14 10.69 13.77
CA GLN A 522 -16.89 11.14 14.94
C GLN A 522 -17.84 12.30 14.60
N TYR A 523 -19.09 12.23 15.09
CA TYR A 523 -20.08 13.30 15.04
C TYR A 523 -20.83 13.44 16.36
N ALA A 524 -21.42 14.61 16.59
CA ALA A 524 -22.42 14.81 17.63
C ALA A 524 -23.83 14.53 17.09
N ALA A 525 -24.62 13.71 17.80
CA ALA A 525 -26.01 13.44 17.50
C ALA A 525 -26.91 14.53 18.11
N ILE A 526 -27.47 15.39 17.26
CA ILE A 526 -28.23 16.57 17.69
C ILE A 526 -29.62 16.15 18.17
N ASN A 527 -29.94 16.51 19.42
CA ASN A 527 -31.13 16.04 20.14
C ASN A 527 -31.18 14.50 20.25
N GLU A 528 -30.03 13.84 20.36
CA GLU A 528 -29.91 12.37 20.50
C GLU A 528 -30.51 11.60 19.31
N LYS A 529 -30.57 12.23 18.13
CA LYS A 529 -31.11 11.60 16.91
C LYS A 529 -29.99 11.18 15.98
N ALA A 530 -29.86 9.87 15.76
CA ALA A 530 -28.89 9.30 14.83
C ALA A 530 -29.03 9.81 13.37
N ASN A 531 -30.22 10.29 12.97
CA ASN A 531 -30.45 10.88 11.65
C ASN A 531 -30.21 12.40 11.58
N LYS A 532 -29.69 13.01 12.64
CA LYS A 532 -29.35 14.44 12.71
C LYS A 532 -27.99 14.59 13.39
N ILE A 533 -26.94 14.63 12.58
CA ILE A 533 -25.56 14.66 13.07
C ILE A 533 -24.85 15.95 12.67
N ALA A 534 -23.93 16.42 13.50
CA ALA A 534 -23.09 17.59 13.24
C ALA A 534 -21.62 17.28 13.49
N ARG A 535 -20.72 17.85 12.67
CA ARG A 535 -19.28 17.75 12.91
C ARG A 535 -18.94 18.47 14.21
N ILE A 536 -18.08 17.85 15.01
CA ILE A 536 -17.47 18.49 16.16
C ILE A 536 -16.32 19.35 15.64
N VAL A 537 -16.33 20.65 15.96
CA VAL A 537 -15.34 21.62 15.45
C VAL A 537 -14.21 21.81 16.45
N VAL A 538 -14.53 21.83 17.74
CA VAL A 538 -13.55 21.95 18.83
C VAL A 538 -14.05 21.12 20.00
N GLU A 539 -13.17 20.29 20.56
CA GLU A 539 -13.30 19.68 21.86
C GLU A 539 -11.96 19.88 22.58
N GLN A 540 -11.91 20.80 23.55
CA GLN A 540 -10.65 21.13 24.21
C GLN A 540 -10.18 19.97 25.08
N ASP A 541 -8.91 19.61 24.95
CA ASP A 541 -8.24 18.68 25.84
C ASP A 541 -7.64 19.40 27.06
N ASN A 542 -6.98 18.66 27.95
CA ASN A 542 -6.31 19.15 29.14
C ASN A 542 -4.81 19.45 28.91
N THR A 543 -4.36 19.41 27.65
CA THR A 543 -2.99 19.78 27.29
C THR A 543 -2.72 21.26 27.59
N PRO A 544 -1.48 21.65 27.93
CA PRO A 544 -1.15 23.05 28.16
C PRO A 544 -1.44 23.96 26.95
N SER A 545 -1.31 23.44 25.73
CA SER A 545 -1.59 24.16 24.47
C SER A 545 -3.07 24.49 24.28
N ASP A 546 -3.98 23.69 24.82
CA ASP A 546 -5.43 23.90 24.69
C ASP A 546 -5.99 24.91 25.70
N LYS A 547 -5.19 25.29 26.71
CA LYS A 547 -5.54 26.34 27.67
C LYS A 547 -5.49 27.71 27.01
N LYS A 548 -6.64 28.33 26.84
CA LYS A 548 -6.77 29.68 26.28
C LYS A 548 -6.95 30.72 27.38
N THR A 549 -6.21 31.82 27.29
CA THR A 549 -6.43 33.03 28.10
C THR A 549 -7.11 34.06 27.23
N LEU A 550 -8.26 34.57 27.65
CA LEU A 550 -8.98 35.64 26.96
C LEU A 550 -8.82 36.94 27.76
N THR A 551 -8.25 37.97 27.15
CA THR A 551 -8.21 39.32 27.73
C THR A 551 -9.44 40.12 27.30
N ILE A 552 -9.82 41.12 28.09
CA ILE A 552 -10.93 42.02 27.72
C ILE A 552 -10.65 42.66 26.36
N GLY A 553 -11.55 42.43 25.40
CA GLY A 553 -11.47 42.96 24.04
C GLY A 553 -10.84 42.03 23.01
N GLU A 554 -10.37 40.85 23.42
CA GLU A 554 -9.90 39.79 22.51
C GLU A 554 -11.04 38.81 22.19
N THR A 555 -10.95 38.13 21.05
CA THR A 555 -11.89 37.10 20.58
C THR A 555 -11.18 35.78 20.34
#